data_AF-A0A929G4C9-F1
#
_entry.id   AF-A0A929G4C9-F1
#
_cell.length_a   1.000
_cell.length_b   1.000
_cell.length_c   1.000
_cell.angle_alpha   90.00
_cell.angle_beta   90.00
_cell.angle_gamma   90.00
#
_symmetry.space_group_name_H-M   'P 1'
#
loop_
_entity.id
_entity.type
_entity.pdbx_description
1 polymer ?
#
loop_
_entity_poly.entity_id
_entity_poly.type
_entity_poly.pdbx_seq_one_letter_code
_entity_poly.pdbx_strand_id
1 'polypeptide(L)' 'MNEYLNSLEIEFKNNSNEKIAIQQKSYLKNHFEFYGIKTTIRRKIQKPFFENKLSAKKNDLEKIVKTLWGKPEREYQY' A
#
# COMPACT_ATOMS: atom_id res chain seq x y z
N MET A 1 10.12 -12.15 0.46
CA MET A 1 8.79 -11.80 1.01
C MET A 1 8.82 -10.71 2.10
N ASN A 2 9.43 -10.94 3.27
CA ASN A 2 9.33 -10.00 4.40
C ASN A 2 9.93 -8.62 4.08
N GLU A 3 11.09 -8.58 3.43
CA GLU A 3 11.72 -7.33 3.00
C GLU A 3 10.83 -6.52 2.05
N TYR A 4 10.16 -7.18 1.09
CA TYR A 4 9.22 -6.53 0.18
C TYR A 4 8.09 -5.83 0.93
N LEU A 5 7.46 -6.54 1.87
CA LEU A 5 6.35 -6.01 2.66
C LEU A 5 6.80 -4.86 3.57
N ASN A 6 7.95 -5.02 4.22
CA ASN A 6 8.53 -4.00 5.09
C ASN A 6 8.89 -2.73 4.32
N SER A 7 9.56 -2.87 3.16
CA SER A 7 9.89 -1.72 2.31
C SER A 7 8.64 -1.01 1.80
N LEU A 8 7.60 -1.75 1.40
CA LEU A 8 6.34 -1.16 0.95
C LEU A 8 5.64 -0.38 2.07
N GLU A 9 5.62 -0.96 3.27
CA GLU A 9 5.03 -0.32 4.46
C GLU A 9 5.78 0.95 4.86
N ILE A 10 7.12 0.94 4.80
CA ILE A 10 7.93 2.13 5.04
C ILE A 10 7.61 3.23 4.01
N GLU A 11 7.54 2.89 2.72
CA GLU A 11 7.19 3.85 1.67
C GLU A 11 5.79 4.45 1.86
N PHE A 12 4.81 3.63 2.26
CA PHE A 12 3.45 4.12 2.53
C PHE A 12 3.42 5.06 3.74
N LYS A 13 4.09 4.69 4.83
CA LYS A 13 4.20 5.54 6.03
C LYS A 13 4.90 6.88 5.71
N ASN A 14 5.99 6.85 4.97
CA ASN A 14 6.75 8.05 4.59
C ASN A 14 5.94 9.02 3.72
N ASN A 15 4.96 8.51 2.97
CA ASN A 15 4.10 9.31 2.09
C ASN A 15 2.69 9.52 2.66
N SER A 16 2.47 9.15 3.94
CA SER A 16 1.18 9.27 4.59
C SER A 16 0.78 10.73 4.85
N ASN A 17 -0.52 10.98 4.88
CA ASN A 17 -1.08 12.28 5.17
C ASN A 17 -2.41 12.14 5.92
N GLU A 18 -2.39 12.36 7.23
CA GLU A 18 -3.54 12.19 8.12
C GLU A 18 -4.77 13.01 7.68
N LYS A 19 -4.58 14.25 7.23
CA LYS A 19 -5.70 15.10 6.77
C LYS A 19 -6.40 14.48 5.55
N ILE A 20 -5.63 13.93 4.62
CA ILE A 20 -6.18 13.24 3.44
C ILE A 20 -6.79 11.90 3.86
N ALA A 21 -6.18 11.17 4.80
CA ALA A 21 -6.69 9.90 5.31
C ALA A 21 -8.09 10.06 5.91
N ILE A 22 -8.32 11.09 6.73
CA ILE A 22 -9.64 11.40 7.30
C ILE A 22 -10.68 11.65 6.19
N GLN A 23 -10.31 12.41 5.15
CA GLN A 23 -11.19 12.70 4.02
C GLN A 23 -11.51 11.44 3.20
N GLN A 24 -10.52 10.60 2.91
CA GLN A 24 -10.69 9.34 2.17
C GLN A 24 -11.53 8.32 2.95
N LYS A 25 -11.29 8.21 4.26
CA LYS A 25 -12.07 7.38 5.17
C LYS A 25 -13.54 7.79 5.19
N SER A 26 -13.81 9.09 5.33
CA SER A 26 -15.17 9.63 5.28
C SER A 26 -15.85 9.38 3.93
N TYR A 27 -15.13 9.55 2.81
CA TYR A 27 -15.64 9.28 1.47
C TYR A 27 -16.11 7.82 1.30
N LEU A 28 -15.43 6.87 1.94
CA LEU A 28 -15.80 5.44 1.94
C LEU A 28 -16.57 5.03 3.19
N LYS A 29 -17.36 5.96 3.75
CA LYS A 29 -18.28 5.75 4.89
C LYS A 29 -17.61 5.10 6.11
N ASN A 30 -16.33 5.40 6.33
CA ASN A 30 -15.50 4.90 7.41
C ASN A 30 -15.33 3.36 7.45
N HIS A 31 -15.52 2.67 6.31
CA HIS A 31 -15.36 1.21 6.26
C HIS A 31 -13.90 0.74 6.19
N PHE A 32 -12.97 1.64 5.89
CA PHE A 32 -11.55 1.30 5.73
C PHE A 32 -10.66 2.35 6.37
N GLU A 33 -9.47 1.93 6.81
CA GLU A 33 -8.41 2.86 7.19
C GLU A 33 -7.64 3.34 5.96
N PHE A 34 -6.91 4.43 6.10
CA PHE A 34 -6.14 5.03 5.03
C PHE A 34 -4.81 5.58 5.55
N TYR A 35 -3.76 5.48 4.74
CA TYR A 35 -2.56 6.28 4.93
C TYR A 35 -2.75 7.73 4.45
N GLY A 36 -3.74 8.00 3.61
CA GLY A 36 -3.94 9.33 3.05
C GLY A 36 -3.19 9.55 1.74
N ILE A 37 -2.87 8.47 1.02
CA ILE A 37 -2.04 8.55 -0.18
C ILE A 37 -2.94 8.64 -1.41
N LYS A 38 -2.76 9.71 -2.20
CA LYS A 38 -3.49 9.85 -3.47
C LYS A 38 -2.97 8.87 -4.51
N THR A 39 -3.83 8.43 -5.43
CA THR A 39 -3.52 7.45 -6.47
C THR A 39 -2.26 7.76 -7.27
N THR A 40 -2.01 9.03 -7.61
CA THR A 40 -0.81 9.45 -8.37
C THR A 40 0.48 9.18 -7.59
N ILE A 41 0.49 9.49 -6.29
CA ILE A 41 1.63 9.23 -5.40
C ILE A 41 1.76 7.72 -5.17
N ARG A 42 0.66 7.03 -4.86
CA ARG A 42 0.65 5.57 -4.61
C ARG A 42 1.25 4.81 -5.80
N ARG A 43 0.83 5.10 -7.02
CA ARG A 43 1.38 4.48 -8.23
C ARG A 43 2.87 4.79 -8.42
N LYS A 44 3.30 6.02 -8.11
CA LYS A 44 4.71 6.42 -8.21
C LYS A 44 5.58 5.64 -7.23
N ILE A 45 5.14 5.47 -5.98
CA ILE A 45 5.90 4.74 -4.95
C ILE A 45 5.80 3.21 -5.12
N GLN A 46 4.71 2.68 -5.67
CA GLN A 46 4.57 1.25 -5.96
C GLN A 46 5.32 0.82 -7.22
N LYS A 47 5.55 1.72 -8.19
CA LYS A 47 6.22 1.42 -9.47
C LYS A 47 7.54 0.64 -9.30
N PRO A 48 8.48 1.01 -8.39
CA PRO A 48 9.72 0.27 -8.17
C PRO A 48 9.55 -1.14 -7.61
N PHE A 49 8.40 -1.47 -7.01
CA PHE A 49 8.07 -2.79 -6.48
C PHE A 49 7.56 -3.75 -7.57
N PHE A 50 7.09 -3.20 -8.68
CA PHE A 50 6.71 -3.98 -9.86
C PHE A 50 7.86 -4.07 -10.87
N GLU A 51 8.64 -3.00 -11.00
CA GLU A 51 9.85 -2.98 -11.79
C GLU A 51 10.99 -3.72 -11.05
N ASN A 52 11.92 -4.34 -11.78
CA ASN A 52 12.88 -5.35 -11.29
C ASN A 52 13.76 -4.98 -10.07
N LYS A 53 13.69 -3.75 -9.52
CA LYS A 53 14.48 -3.30 -8.36
C LYS A 53 14.02 -3.90 -7.03
N LEU A 54 12.72 -4.06 -6.83
CA LEU A 54 12.13 -4.60 -5.59
C LEU A 54 11.08 -5.68 -5.92
N SER A 55 11.21 -6.35 -7.06
CA SER A 55 10.21 -7.32 -7.50
C SER A 55 10.17 -8.54 -6.59
N ALA A 56 8.96 -8.96 -6.20
CA ALA A 56 8.78 -10.18 -5.45
C ALA A 56 9.14 -11.40 -6.30
N LYS A 57 9.70 -12.45 -5.67
CA LYS A 57 9.87 -13.75 -6.33
C LYS A 57 8.50 -14.25 -6.77
N LYS A 58 8.38 -14.79 -7.99
CA LYS A 58 7.10 -15.29 -8.55
C LYS A 58 6.35 -16.21 -7.58
N ASN A 59 7.07 -17.09 -6.88
CA ASN A 59 6.50 -18.05 -5.93
C ASN A 59 5.91 -17.38 -4.66
N ASP A 60 6.32 -16.15 -4.34
CA ASP A 60 5.83 -15.41 -3.17
C ASP A 60 4.64 -14.51 -3.50
N LEU A 61 4.32 -14.27 -4.77
CA LEU A 61 3.32 -13.28 -5.20
C LEU A 61 1.94 -13.53 -4.59
N GLU A 62 1.44 -14.75 -4.67
CA GLU A 62 0.13 -15.10 -4.11
C GLU A 62 0.09 -14.84 -2.60
N LYS A 63 1.16 -15.22 -1.90
CA LYS A 63 1.27 -15.02 -0.45
C LYS A 63 1.33 -13.54 -0.09
N ILE A 64 2.09 -12.75 -0.86
CA ILE A 64 2.18 -11.29 -0.69
C ILE A 64 0.81 -10.64 -0.90
N VAL A 65 0.11 -10.97 -1.99
CA VAL A 65 -1.22 -10.41 -2.27
C VAL A 65 -2.20 -10.74 -1.15
N LYS A 66 -2.24 -12.00 -0.67
CA LYS A 66 -3.09 -12.38 0.46
C LYS A 66 -2.74 -11.62 1.74
N THR A 67 -1.45 -11.42 2.03
CA THR A 67 -1.00 -10.64 3.19
C THR A 67 -1.40 -9.17 3.08
N LEU A 68 -1.21 -8.55 1.92
CA LEU A 68 -1.61 -7.15 1.68
C LEU A 68 -3.13 -6.99 1.75
N TRP A 69 -3.88 -7.96 1.25
CA TRP A 69 -5.34 -7.91 1.27
C TRP A 69 -5.92 -7.91 2.68
N GLY A 70 -5.25 -8.56 3.63
CA GLY A 70 -5.63 -8.60 5.03
C GLY A 70 -5.25 -7.36 5.86
N LYS A 71 -4.55 -6.37 5.28
CA LYS A 71 -4.20 -5.14 5.99
C LYS A 71 -5.37 -4.14 6.03
N PRO A 72 -5.50 -3.33 7.10
CA PRO A 72 -6.66 -2.47 7.30
C PRO A 72 -6.70 -1.26 6.36
N GLU A 73 -5.54 -0.75 5.94
CA GLU A 73 -5.44 0.43 5.09
C GLU A 73 -5.75 0.10 3.62
N ARG A 74 -6.69 0.84 3.04
CA ARG A 74 -7.25 0.54 1.73
C ARG A 74 -6.21 0.62 0.60
N GLU A 75 -5.14 1.40 0.79
CA GLU A 75 -4.05 1.52 -0.18
C GLU A 75 -3.33 0.18 -0.45
N TYR A 76 -3.41 -0.81 0.44
CA TYR A 76 -2.80 -2.12 0.22
C TYR A 76 -3.58 -3.01 -0.76
N GLN A 77 -4.90 -2.82 -0.86
CA GLN A 77 -5.74 -3.56 -1.81
C GLN A 77 -5.77 -2.94 -3.22
N TYR A 78 -5.10 -1.79 -3.42
CA TYR A 78 -5.09 -1.03 -4.67
C TYR A 78 -3.76 -1.05 -5.43
#